data_AF-A3ZSD3-F1
#
_entry.id   AF-A3ZSD3-F1
#
_cell.length_a   1.000
_cell.length_b   1.000
_cell.length_c   1.000
_cell.angle_alpha   90.00
_cell.angle_beta   90.00
_cell.angle_gamma   90.00
#
_symmetry.space_group_name_H-M   'P 1'
#
loop_
_entity.id
_entity.type
_entity.pdbx_description
1 polymer ?
#
loop_
_entity_poly.entity_id
_entity_poly.type
_entity_poly.pdbx_seq_one_letter_code
_entity_poly.pdbx_strand_id
1 'polypeptide(L)'
;MTDPLVLTKEIVRQFLADHDSVDLDEYSEINADAAKLLRKKDGSLSLEITRLSDEAAGHLSKHIGGLCLGSLSFATDNSIKSLSRHCGELSFGALKEISDSAAKYASRHVGELRFAGLTKLSATSASWLGKHCGELVIEVTSEAELNPEVAAGLSKHRGNLFLSFPELSLEAALHLQSHFDGELTLACGNLSDAVIEALANRVGELSLMISELSDEGARLLKQHTGDLAIHASDGLAFSATAIAP
;
A
#
# COMPACT_ATOMS: atom_id res chain seq x y z
N MET A 1 -15.68 13.82 -22.07
CA MET A 1 -15.30 12.50 -21.54
C MET A 1 -15.10 11.62 -22.76
N THR A 2 -13.85 11.25 -23.04
CA THR A 2 -13.52 10.23 -24.04
C THR A 2 -14.00 8.88 -23.53
N ASP A 3 -14.49 8.03 -24.43
CA ASP A 3 -14.90 6.67 -24.07
C ASP A 3 -13.70 5.91 -23.49
N PRO A 4 -13.88 5.10 -22.43
CA PRO A 4 -12.79 4.34 -21.83
C PRO A 4 -12.18 3.39 -22.87
N LEU A 5 -10.87 3.44 -23.03
CA LEU A 5 -10.14 2.52 -23.89
C LEU A 5 -10.02 1.16 -23.18
N VAL A 6 -10.52 0.12 -23.83
CA VAL A 6 -10.54 -1.24 -23.29
C VAL A 6 -9.35 -2.03 -23.82
N LEU A 7 -8.50 -2.51 -22.92
CA LEU A 7 -7.44 -3.44 -23.23
C LEU A 7 -8.05 -4.78 -23.63
N THR A 8 -8.01 -5.07 -24.93
CA THR A 8 -8.54 -6.29 -25.52
C THR A 8 -7.48 -7.36 -25.68
N LYS A 9 -7.93 -8.59 -25.95
CA LYS A 9 -7.06 -9.72 -26.21
C LYS A 9 -6.14 -9.49 -27.42
N GLU A 10 -6.64 -8.83 -28.46
CA GLU A 10 -5.91 -8.51 -29.68
C GLU A 10 -4.76 -7.53 -29.39
N ILE A 11 -5.04 -6.50 -28.58
CA ILE A 11 -4.07 -5.50 -28.15
C ILE A 11 -2.99 -6.14 -27.26
N VAL A 12 -3.39 -6.98 -26.30
CA VAL A 12 -2.42 -7.73 -25.47
C VAL A 12 -1.56 -8.66 -26.33
N ARG A 13 -2.08 -9.26 -27.41
CA ARG A 13 -1.25 -10.08 -28.31
C ARG A 13 -0.20 -9.25 -29.05
N GLN A 14 -0.53 -8.02 -29.45
CA GLN A 14 0.43 -7.10 -30.06
C GLN A 14 1.52 -6.73 -29.05
N PHE A 15 1.12 -6.31 -27.85
CA PHE A 15 2.03 -6.01 -26.74
C PHE A 15 2.97 -7.18 -26.37
N LEU A 16 2.46 -8.41 -26.37
CA LEU A 16 3.29 -9.59 -26.05
C LEU A 16 4.21 -10.01 -27.20
N ALA A 17 3.93 -9.60 -28.44
CA ALA A 17 4.80 -9.85 -29.58
C ALA A 17 5.93 -8.80 -29.67
N ASP A 18 5.62 -7.56 -29.30
CA ASP A 18 6.54 -6.43 -29.25
C ASP A 18 6.11 -5.48 -28.11
N HIS A 19 6.92 -5.40 -27.05
CA HIS A 19 6.60 -4.62 -25.85
C HIS A 19 6.59 -3.10 -26.10
N ASP A 20 7.20 -2.62 -27.18
CA ASP A 20 7.22 -1.21 -27.56
C ASP A 20 6.06 -0.84 -28.52
N SER A 21 5.27 -1.83 -28.94
CA SER A 21 4.19 -1.62 -29.93
C SER A 21 2.92 -0.99 -29.37
N VAL A 22 2.68 -1.15 -28.07
CA VAL A 22 1.47 -0.71 -27.39
C VAL A 22 1.84 -0.19 -26.01
N ASP A 23 1.46 1.06 -25.76
CA ASP A 23 1.46 1.60 -24.40
C ASP A 23 0.21 1.09 -23.66
N LEU A 24 0.41 0.29 -22.60
CA LEU A 24 -0.70 -0.26 -21.82
C LEU A 24 -1.38 0.81 -20.94
N ASP A 25 -0.71 1.93 -20.68
CA ASP A 25 -1.19 2.98 -19.79
C ASP A 25 -2.30 3.82 -20.44
N GLU A 26 -2.45 3.74 -21.77
CA GLU A 26 -3.55 4.34 -22.50
C GLU A 26 -4.91 3.67 -22.20
N TYR A 27 -4.93 2.48 -21.58
CA TYR A 27 -6.14 1.67 -21.39
C TYR A 27 -6.66 1.72 -19.95
N SER A 28 -7.82 2.35 -19.79
CA SER A 28 -8.48 2.51 -18.48
C SER A 28 -9.35 1.31 -18.07
N GLU A 29 -9.58 0.34 -18.95
CA GLU A 29 -10.35 -0.87 -18.68
C GLU A 29 -9.66 -2.11 -19.26
N ILE A 30 -9.94 -3.30 -18.71
CA ILE A 30 -9.44 -4.58 -19.22
C ILE A 30 -10.56 -5.61 -19.28
N ASN A 31 -10.63 -6.37 -20.37
CA ASN A 31 -11.56 -7.50 -20.45
C ASN A 31 -10.94 -8.80 -19.92
N ALA A 32 -11.79 -9.79 -19.62
CA ALA A 32 -11.33 -11.06 -19.04
C ALA A 32 -10.33 -11.80 -19.96
N ASP A 33 -10.53 -11.78 -21.28
CA ASP A 33 -9.64 -12.46 -22.22
C ASP A 33 -8.23 -11.83 -22.28
N ALA A 34 -8.14 -10.50 -22.18
CA ALA A 34 -6.90 -9.77 -22.06
C ALA A 34 -6.18 -10.10 -20.75
N ALA A 35 -6.88 -10.02 -19.61
CA ALA A 35 -6.35 -10.42 -18.30
C ALA A 35 -5.85 -11.88 -18.31
N LYS A 36 -6.55 -12.75 -19.03
CA LYS A 36 -6.17 -14.16 -19.21
C LYS A 36 -4.86 -14.34 -19.96
N LEU A 37 -4.56 -13.49 -20.94
CA LEU A 37 -3.29 -13.53 -21.65
C LEU A 37 -2.16 -12.92 -20.82
N LEU A 38 -2.40 -11.79 -20.17
CA LEU A 38 -1.40 -11.08 -19.37
C LEU A 38 -0.84 -11.90 -18.21
N ARG A 39 -1.60 -12.88 -17.67
CA ARG A 39 -1.08 -13.79 -16.64
C ARG A 39 0.23 -14.47 -17.03
N LYS A 40 0.48 -14.66 -18.33
CA LYS A 40 1.66 -15.35 -18.89
C LYS A 40 2.86 -14.43 -19.10
N LYS A 41 2.70 -13.12 -18.91
CA LYS A 41 3.82 -12.18 -18.94
C LYS A 41 4.78 -12.57 -17.82
N ASP A 42 6.07 -12.57 -18.10
CA ASP A 42 7.11 -12.76 -17.10
C ASP A 42 7.43 -11.43 -16.41
N GLY A 43 7.81 -11.50 -15.13
CA GLY A 43 8.14 -10.33 -14.32
C GLY A 43 6.90 -9.54 -13.88
N SER A 44 7.09 -8.32 -13.42
CA SER A 44 6.01 -7.49 -12.88
C SER A 44 5.08 -6.96 -13.96
N LEU A 45 3.79 -6.86 -13.63
CA LEU A 45 2.73 -6.32 -14.47
C LEU A 45 2.16 -5.05 -13.83
N SER A 46 2.33 -3.92 -14.51
CA SER A 46 1.66 -2.65 -14.16
C SER A 46 0.50 -2.40 -15.12
N LEU A 47 -0.63 -1.97 -14.57
CA LEU A 47 -1.84 -1.62 -15.33
C LEU A 47 -2.46 -0.33 -14.77
N GLU A 48 -2.69 0.65 -15.62
CA GLU A 48 -3.38 1.91 -15.30
C GLU A 48 -4.91 1.82 -15.48
N ILE A 49 -5.48 0.64 -15.19
CA ILE A 49 -6.92 0.41 -15.27
C ILE A 49 -7.66 1.07 -14.09
N THR A 50 -8.80 1.69 -14.36
CA THR A 50 -9.62 2.35 -13.33
C THR A 50 -10.67 1.42 -12.73
N ARG A 51 -11.04 0.34 -13.46
CA ARG A 51 -12.04 -0.66 -13.06
C ARG A 51 -11.56 -2.07 -13.39
N LEU A 52 -11.92 -3.01 -12.53
CA LEU A 52 -11.59 -4.42 -12.69
C LEU A 52 -12.81 -5.30 -12.37
N SER A 53 -13.23 -6.12 -13.33
CA SER A 53 -14.30 -7.10 -13.11
C SER A 53 -13.81 -8.28 -12.27
N ASP A 54 -14.74 -8.92 -11.55
CA ASP A 54 -14.44 -10.11 -10.74
C ASP A 54 -13.77 -11.24 -11.57
N GLU A 55 -14.17 -11.40 -12.83
CA GLU A 55 -13.61 -12.40 -13.74
C GLU A 55 -12.17 -12.06 -14.14
N ALA A 56 -11.91 -10.80 -14.52
CA ALA A 56 -10.56 -10.35 -14.85
C ALA A 56 -9.62 -10.44 -13.63
N ALA A 57 -10.11 -10.06 -12.44
CA ALA A 57 -9.39 -10.24 -11.18
C ALA A 57 -9.01 -11.71 -10.92
N GLY A 58 -9.91 -12.65 -11.20
CA GLY A 58 -9.66 -14.09 -11.11
C GLY A 58 -8.64 -14.64 -12.11
N HIS A 59 -8.35 -13.90 -13.18
CA HIS A 59 -7.28 -14.21 -14.13
C HIS A 59 -5.95 -13.58 -13.73
N LEU A 60 -5.96 -12.29 -13.34
CA LEU A 60 -4.77 -11.57 -12.88
C LEU A 60 -4.20 -12.17 -11.59
N SER A 61 -5.02 -12.72 -10.70
CA SER A 61 -4.52 -13.38 -9.48
C SER A 61 -3.65 -14.61 -9.73
N LYS A 62 -3.63 -15.13 -10.96
CA LYS A 62 -2.79 -16.26 -11.39
C LYS A 62 -1.51 -15.82 -12.10
N HIS A 63 -1.27 -14.53 -12.23
CA HIS A 63 0.00 -14.01 -12.72
C HIS A 63 1.14 -14.33 -11.74
N ILE A 64 2.35 -14.49 -12.28
CA ILE A 64 3.58 -14.78 -11.52
C ILE A 64 4.50 -13.58 -11.68
N GLY A 65 4.81 -12.91 -10.57
CA GLY A 65 5.47 -11.60 -10.55
C GLY A 65 4.68 -10.63 -9.69
N GLY A 66 5.12 -9.38 -9.57
CA GLY A 66 4.37 -8.32 -8.90
C GLY A 66 3.20 -7.83 -9.77
N LEU A 67 2.09 -7.46 -9.14
CA LEU A 67 0.92 -6.90 -9.79
C LEU A 67 0.62 -5.49 -9.24
N CYS A 68 0.85 -4.48 -10.08
CA CYS A 68 0.52 -3.09 -9.78
C CYS A 68 -0.74 -2.67 -10.54
N LEU A 69 -1.77 -2.24 -9.79
CA LEU A 69 -3.01 -1.68 -10.31
C LEU A 69 -3.04 -0.19 -9.97
N GLY A 70 -2.24 0.59 -10.72
CA GLY A 70 -1.89 1.98 -10.40
C GLY A 70 -3.10 2.90 -10.30
N SER A 71 -3.95 2.90 -11.31
CA SER A 71 -5.13 3.77 -11.38
C SER A 71 -6.43 3.14 -10.86
N LEU A 72 -6.38 1.96 -10.23
CA LEU A 72 -7.61 1.25 -9.82
C LEU A 72 -8.30 1.95 -8.65
N SER A 73 -9.30 2.75 -8.96
CA SER A 73 -10.04 3.56 -7.97
C SER A 73 -11.19 2.81 -7.30
N PHE A 74 -11.68 1.73 -7.92
CA PHE A 74 -12.80 0.93 -7.40
C PHE A 74 -12.56 -0.58 -7.60
N ALA A 75 -12.76 -1.35 -6.53
CA ALA A 75 -12.74 -2.81 -6.57
C ALA A 75 -13.91 -3.37 -5.73
N THR A 76 -14.53 -4.44 -6.22
CA THR A 76 -15.53 -5.18 -5.45
C THR A 76 -14.83 -6.08 -4.41
N ASP A 77 -15.57 -6.47 -3.36
CA ASP A 77 -15.10 -7.46 -2.39
C ASP A 77 -14.66 -8.79 -3.06
N ASN A 78 -15.33 -9.18 -4.14
CA ASN A 78 -15.02 -10.39 -4.90
C ASN A 78 -13.75 -10.25 -5.76
N SER A 79 -13.52 -9.08 -6.35
CA SER A 79 -12.27 -8.76 -7.05
C SER A 79 -11.11 -8.82 -6.07
N ILE A 80 -11.22 -8.16 -4.91
CA ILE A 80 -10.20 -8.22 -3.86
C ILE A 80 -10.00 -9.66 -3.38
N LYS A 81 -11.08 -10.42 -3.10
CA LYS A 81 -11.01 -11.84 -2.74
C LYS A 81 -10.24 -12.69 -3.76
N SER A 82 -10.43 -12.40 -5.04
CA SER A 82 -9.74 -13.11 -6.11
C SER A 82 -8.27 -12.72 -6.14
N LEU A 83 -7.96 -11.43 -6.05
CA LEU A 83 -6.60 -10.90 -6.03
C LEU A 83 -5.81 -11.31 -4.78
N SER A 84 -6.43 -11.49 -3.62
CA SER A 84 -5.73 -11.96 -2.40
C SER A 84 -5.14 -13.36 -2.53
N ARG A 85 -5.51 -14.12 -3.58
CA ARG A 85 -4.90 -15.43 -3.92
C ARG A 85 -3.63 -15.32 -4.75
N HIS A 86 -3.29 -14.11 -5.20
CA HIS A 86 -2.01 -13.83 -5.84
C HIS A 86 -0.86 -14.09 -4.86
N CYS A 87 0.30 -14.50 -5.37
CA CYS A 87 1.44 -14.92 -4.55
C CYS A 87 2.65 -13.96 -4.63
N GLY A 88 2.61 -12.95 -5.50
CA GLY A 88 3.62 -11.89 -5.56
C GLY A 88 3.13 -10.61 -4.88
N GLU A 89 3.88 -9.53 -5.06
CA GLU A 89 3.52 -8.18 -4.59
C GLU A 89 2.18 -7.75 -5.21
N LEU A 90 1.32 -7.14 -4.40
CA LEU A 90 0.03 -6.62 -4.85
C LEU A 90 -0.12 -5.16 -4.43
N SER A 91 -0.16 -4.26 -5.41
CA SER A 91 -0.28 -2.82 -5.19
C SER A 91 -1.56 -2.26 -5.78
N PHE A 92 -2.28 -1.48 -4.97
CA PHE A 92 -3.44 -0.69 -5.37
C PHE A 92 -3.07 0.79 -5.28
N GLY A 93 -2.82 1.43 -6.43
CA GLY A 93 -2.29 2.79 -6.47
C GLY A 93 -3.32 3.90 -6.20
N ALA A 94 -4.60 3.68 -6.54
CA ALA A 94 -5.61 4.74 -6.46
C ALA A 94 -6.89 4.33 -5.70
N LEU A 95 -6.90 3.16 -5.06
CA LEU A 95 -8.08 2.65 -4.37
C LEU A 95 -8.43 3.56 -3.18
N LYS A 96 -9.60 4.19 -3.23
CA LYS A 96 -9.98 5.22 -2.25
C LYS A 96 -10.47 4.66 -0.93
N GLU A 97 -11.16 3.53 -0.97
CA GLU A 97 -11.66 2.85 0.22
C GLU A 97 -11.58 1.34 0.08
N ILE A 98 -11.44 0.66 1.22
CA ILE A 98 -11.52 -0.79 1.32
C ILE A 98 -12.58 -1.16 2.35
N SER A 99 -13.57 -1.95 1.93
CA SER A 99 -14.61 -2.46 2.81
C SER A 99 -14.02 -3.42 3.86
N ASP A 100 -14.71 -3.58 4.99
CA ASP A 100 -14.30 -4.52 6.04
C ASP A 100 -14.18 -5.97 5.51
N SER A 101 -15.06 -6.34 4.58
CA SER A 101 -15.06 -7.65 3.89
C SER A 101 -13.86 -7.79 2.96
N ALA A 102 -13.56 -6.78 2.16
CA ALA A 102 -12.40 -6.74 1.28
C ALA A 102 -11.09 -6.80 2.09
N ALA A 103 -10.98 -6.03 3.17
CA ALA A 103 -9.82 -6.05 4.07
C ALA A 103 -9.62 -7.44 4.72
N LYS A 104 -10.70 -8.12 5.10
CA LYS A 104 -10.64 -9.51 5.58
C LYS A 104 -10.08 -10.46 4.53
N TYR A 105 -10.38 -10.27 3.25
CA TYR A 105 -9.79 -11.08 2.20
C TYR A 105 -8.33 -10.69 1.94
N ALA A 106 -8.04 -9.39 1.84
CA ALA A 106 -6.71 -8.86 1.60
C ALA A 106 -5.71 -9.30 2.68
N SER A 107 -6.12 -9.37 3.96
CA SER A 107 -5.27 -9.86 5.05
C SER A 107 -4.80 -11.32 4.92
N ARG A 108 -5.37 -12.09 3.99
CA ARG A 108 -4.95 -13.48 3.69
C ARG A 108 -3.91 -13.56 2.58
N HIS A 109 -3.63 -12.44 1.92
CA HIS A 109 -2.50 -12.34 1.00
C HIS A 109 -1.20 -12.59 1.77
N VAL A 110 -0.19 -13.12 1.08
CA VAL A 110 1.06 -13.59 1.69
C VAL A 110 2.25 -12.73 1.27
N GLY A 111 2.19 -12.07 0.11
CA GLY A 111 3.23 -11.17 -0.38
C GLY A 111 3.11 -9.75 0.18
N GLU A 112 3.88 -8.82 -0.38
CA GLU A 112 3.71 -7.39 -0.08
C GLU A 112 2.32 -6.93 -0.49
N LEU A 113 1.67 -6.16 0.37
CA LEU A 113 0.38 -5.55 0.10
C LEU A 113 0.50 -4.03 0.26
N ARG A 114 0.26 -3.30 -0.83
CA ARG A 114 0.35 -1.84 -0.87
C ARG A 114 -0.98 -1.19 -1.22
N PHE A 115 -1.36 -0.17 -0.47
CA PHE A 115 -2.47 0.73 -0.74
C PHE A 115 -1.95 2.17 -0.79
N ALA A 116 -1.73 2.71 -1.99
CA ALA A 116 -1.05 3.99 -2.19
C ALA A 116 -2.00 5.18 -2.48
N GLY A 117 -3.16 5.24 -1.82
CA GLY A 117 -4.14 6.28 -2.17
C GLY A 117 -5.47 6.22 -1.42
N LEU A 118 -5.51 5.54 -0.26
CA LEU A 118 -6.73 5.46 0.54
C LEU A 118 -7.09 6.87 1.04
N THR A 119 -8.37 7.20 0.99
CA THR A 119 -8.95 8.37 1.68
C THR A 119 -9.77 7.95 2.89
N LYS A 120 -10.09 6.66 3.01
CA LYS A 120 -10.87 6.12 4.13
C LYS A 120 -10.42 4.72 4.50
N LEU A 121 -10.13 4.53 5.78
CA LEU A 121 -9.85 3.24 6.39
C LEU A 121 -10.64 3.12 7.70
N SER A 122 -11.51 2.12 7.81
CA SER A 122 -12.26 1.87 9.06
C SER A 122 -11.36 1.16 10.08
N ALA A 123 -11.67 1.30 11.37
CA ALA A 123 -10.99 0.53 12.43
C ALA A 123 -11.13 -0.99 12.22
N THR A 124 -12.26 -1.46 11.67
CA THR A 124 -12.47 -2.88 11.36
C THR A 124 -11.56 -3.34 10.21
N SER A 125 -11.48 -2.57 9.12
CA SER A 125 -10.57 -2.84 7.99
C SER A 125 -9.12 -2.84 8.46
N ALA A 126 -8.72 -1.85 9.26
CA ALA A 126 -7.39 -1.77 9.87
C ALA A 126 -7.07 -2.98 10.74
N SER A 127 -8.01 -3.44 11.56
CA SER A 127 -7.87 -4.64 12.40
C SER A 127 -7.76 -5.94 11.60
N TRP A 128 -8.33 -6.00 10.39
CA TRP A 128 -8.08 -7.10 9.46
C TRP A 128 -6.71 -6.99 8.83
N LEU A 129 -6.35 -5.83 8.28
CA LEU A 129 -5.04 -5.60 7.65
C LEU A 129 -3.88 -5.82 8.64
N GLY A 130 -4.05 -5.46 9.91
CA GLY A 130 -3.07 -5.77 10.97
C GLY A 130 -2.86 -7.27 11.21
N LYS A 131 -3.64 -8.18 10.63
CA LYS A 131 -3.39 -9.62 10.66
C LYS A 131 -2.61 -10.14 9.44
N HIS A 132 -2.37 -9.27 8.46
CA HIS A 132 -1.50 -9.58 7.33
C HIS A 132 -0.10 -9.96 7.83
N CYS A 133 0.57 -10.90 7.16
CA CYS A 133 1.87 -11.40 7.59
C CYS A 133 3.04 -10.92 6.71
N GLY A 134 2.77 -10.48 5.48
CA GLY A 134 3.79 -9.87 4.61
C GLY A 134 3.95 -8.39 4.89
N GLU A 135 4.85 -7.73 4.16
CA GLU A 135 5.00 -6.27 4.23
C GLU A 135 3.68 -5.56 3.89
N LEU A 136 3.36 -4.53 4.68
CA LEU A 136 2.14 -3.78 4.55
C LEU A 136 2.46 -2.29 4.41
N VAL A 137 2.10 -1.74 3.26
CA VAL A 137 2.27 -0.32 2.94
C VAL A 137 0.90 0.33 2.83
N ILE A 138 0.63 1.29 3.70
CA ILE A 138 -0.62 2.07 3.70
C ILE A 138 -0.28 3.54 3.59
N GLU A 139 -0.65 4.14 2.47
CA GLU A 139 -0.56 5.57 2.23
C GLU A 139 -1.97 6.15 2.17
N VAL A 140 -2.22 7.07 3.09
CA VAL A 140 -3.50 7.76 3.23
C VAL A 140 -3.32 9.21 2.84
N THR A 141 -4.19 9.65 1.93
CA THR A 141 -4.18 11.01 1.40
C THR A 141 -4.98 11.97 2.27
N SER A 142 -4.74 13.27 2.07
CA SER A 142 -4.97 14.44 2.96
C SER A 142 -6.31 14.59 3.70
N GLU A 143 -7.30 13.74 3.48
CA GLU A 143 -8.62 13.81 4.14
C GLU A 143 -8.78 12.83 5.30
N ALA A 144 -7.84 11.89 5.51
CA ALA A 144 -7.93 10.93 6.60
C ALA A 144 -6.76 11.05 7.59
N GLU A 145 -7.08 11.47 8.81
CA GLU A 145 -6.23 11.34 9.97
C GLU A 145 -6.10 9.88 10.39
N LEU A 146 -4.91 9.47 10.85
CA LEU A 146 -4.76 8.20 11.55
C LEU A 146 -5.38 8.33 12.95
N ASN A 147 -6.67 8.02 13.07
CA ASN A 147 -7.33 7.99 14.38
C ASN A 147 -6.79 6.83 15.24
N PRO A 148 -6.97 6.91 16.58
CA PRO A 148 -6.45 5.90 17.51
C PRO A 148 -6.98 4.50 17.23
N GLU A 149 -8.24 4.34 16.80
CA GLU A 149 -8.83 3.04 16.54
C GLU A 149 -8.24 2.33 15.31
N VAL A 150 -7.91 3.10 14.26
CA VAL A 150 -7.19 2.59 13.09
C VAL A 150 -5.76 2.22 13.47
N ALA A 151 -5.06 3.07 14.22
CA ALA A 151 -3.71 2.78 14.73
C ALA A 151 -3.68 1.51 15.60
N ALA A 152 -4.67 1.33 16.48
CA ALA A 152 -4.83 0.12 17.30
C ALA A 152 -5.10 -1.14 16.48
N GLY A 153 -5.75 -1.00 15.32
CA GLY A 153 -5.94 -2.09 14.36
C GLY A 153 -4.62 -2.49 13.70
N LEU A 154 -3.87 -1.50 13.19
CA LEU A 154 -2.63 -1.69 12.46
C LEU A 154 -1.45 -2.12 13.34
N SER A 155 -1.39 -1.71 14.61
CA SER A 155 -0.33 -2.12 15.54
C SER A 155 -0.31 -3.62 15.86
N LYS A 156 -1.35 -4.35 15.46
CA LYS A 156 -1.39 -5.82 15.51
C LYS A 156 -0.56 -6.49 14.41
N HIS A 157 -0.11 -5.72 13.43
CA HIS A 157 0.81 -6.21 12.41
C HIS A 157 2.11 -6.70 13.06
N ARG A 158 2.78 -7.63 12.37
CA ARG A 158 3.94 -8.35 12.89
C ARG A 158 5.10 -8.40 11.89
N GLY A 159 4.94 -7.75 10.74
CA GLY A 159 5.96 -7.57 9.73
C GLY A 159 6.30 -6.10 9.55
N ASN A 160 6.94 -5.77 8.45
CA ASN A 160 7.27 -4.39 8.14
C ASN A 160 6.00 -3.61 7.82
N LEU A 161 5.81 -2.52 8.56
CA LEU A 161 4.66 -1.64 8.45
C LEU A 161 5.10 -0.26 8.02
N PHE A 162 4.71 0.13 6.82
CA PHE A 162 4.89 1.48 6.31
C PHE A 162 3.58 2.24 6.36
N LEU A 163 3.58 3.39 7.04
CA LEU A 163 2.43 4.25 7.22
C LEU A 163 2.75 5.66 6.72
N SER A 164 2.00 6.13 5.72
CA SER A 164 2.06 7.52 5.26
C SER A 164 0.74 8.24 5.55
N PHE A 165 0.80 9.27 6.39
CA PHE A 165 -0.37 10.02 6.86
C PHE A 165 -0.01 11.50 7.01
N PRO A 166 -0.95 12.43 6.77
CA PRO A 166 -0.68 13.87 6.91
C PRO A 166 -0.40 14.26 8.38
N GLU A 167 -1.12 13.66 9.32
CA GLU A 167 -1.02 13.95 10.75
C GLU A 167 -1.08 12.66 11.58
N LEU A 168 -0.37 12.67 12.72
CA LEU A 168 -0.32 11.59 13.70
C LEU A 168 -0.60 12.14 15.10
N SER A 169 -1.71 11.71 15.70
CA SER A 169 -2.05 12.09 17.08
C SER A 169 -1.19 11.32 18.11
N LEU A 170 -1.05 11.87 19.32
CA LEU A 170 -0.37 11.19 20.42
C LEU A 170 -1.05 9.85 20.77
N GLU A 171 -2.39 9.81 20.79
CA GLU A 171 -3.14 8.58 21.09
C GLU A 171 -2.90 7.49 20.04
N ALA A 172 -2.85 7.85 18.75
CA ALA A 172 -2.48 6.93 17.69
C ALA A 172 -1.02 6.45 17.81
N ALA A 173 -0.09 7.35 18.14
CA ALA A 173 1.31 7.01 18.36
C ALA A 173 1.50 6.02 19.53
N LEU A 174 0.73 6.17 20.62
CA LEU A 174 0.75 5.24 21.76
C LEU A 174 0.27 3.83 21.37
N HIS A 175 -0.66 3.71 20.42
CA HIS A 175 -1.02 2.41 19.87
C HIS A 175 0.10 1.79 19.02
N LEU A 176 0.76 2.61 18.18
CA LEU A 176 1.88 2.17 17.35
C LEU A 176 3.14 1.84 18.16
N GLN A 177 3.30 2.42 19.35
CA GLN A 177 4.34 2.03 20.30
C GLN A 177 4.29 0.53 20.66
N SER A 178 3.09 -0.07 20.63
CA SER A 178 2.88 -1.50 20.91
C SER A 178 3.15 -2.42 19.73
N HIS A 179 3.48 -1.87 18.56
CA HIS A 179 4.08 -2.64 17.48
C HIS A 179 5.51 -2.97 17.91
N PHE A 180 5.90 -4.25 17.90
CA PHE A 180 7.23 -4.68 18.35
C PHE A 180 7.97 -5.52 17.31
N ASP A 181 7.23 -6.17 16.40
CA ASP A 181 7.78 -7.09 15.42
C ASP A 181 7.83 -6.43 14.04
N GLY A 182 8.99 -6.46 13.40
CA GLY A 182 9.24 -5.78 12.13
C GLY A 182 9.56 -4.28 12.27
N GLU A 183 9.97 -3.69 11.15
CA GLU A 183 10.24 -2.26 11.04
C GLU A 183 8.92 -1.47 11.02
N LEU A 184 8.86 -0.39 11.79
CA LEU A 184 7.82 0.62 11.67
C LEU A 184 8.39 1.83 10.92
N THR A 185 7.90 2.07 9.71
CA THR A 185 8.24 3.27 8.95
C THR A 185 7.07 4.25 8.97
N LEU A 186 7.31 5.48 9.42
CA LEU A 186 6.32 6.55 9.45
C LEU A 186 6.76 7.67 8.52
N ALA A 187 5.98 7.90 7.46
CA ALA A 187 6.08 9.10 6.63
C ALA A 187 4.99 10.08 7.05
N CYS A 188 5.39 11.14 7.74
CA CYS A 188 4.47 12.11 8.31
C CYS A 188 5.13 13.49 8.27
N GLY A 189 4.34 14.55 8.14
CA GLY A 189 4.88 15.90 7.97
C GLY A 189 5.67 16.36 9.20
N ASN A 190 4.97 16.98 10.15
CA ASN A 190 5.57 17.45 11.40
C ASN A 190 5.09 16.59 12.57
N LEU A 191 6.00 16.20 13.46
CA LEU A 191 5.69 15.45 14.67
C LEU A 191 5.93 16.33 15.89
N SER A 192 4.95 16.37 16.79
CA SER A 192 5.14 17.01 18.10
C SER A 192 6.13 16.22 18.95
N ASP A 193 6.83 16.90 19.86
CA ASP A 193 7.76 16.26 20.80
C ASP A 193 7.09 15.14 21.62
N ALA A 194 5.81 15.29 21.97
CA ALA A 194 5.04 14.26 22.67
C ALA A 194 4.84 12.99 21.82
N VAL A 195 4.57 13.15 20.51
CA VAL A 195 4.47 12.02 19.59
C VAL A 195 5.84 11.35 19.42
N ILE A 196 6.91 12.15 19.29
CA ILE A 196 8.28 11.65 19.22
C ILE A 196 8.65 10.88 20.50
N GLU A 197 8.29 11.38 21.67
CA GLU A 197 8.51 10.68 22.95
C GLU A 197 7.79 9.32 22.99
N ALA A 198 6.53 9.27 22.56
CA ALA A 198 5.78 8.02 22.49
C ALA A 198 6.45 7.00 21.55
N LEU A 199 6.90 7.43 20.38
CA LEU A 199 7.59 6.59 19.40
C LEU A 199 8.99 6.17 19.89
N ALA A 200 9.73 7.06 20.55
CA ALA A 200 11.04 6.76 21.12
C ALA A 200 10.95 5.64 22.18
N ASN A 201 9.87 5.59 22.94
CA ASN A 201 9.62 4.55 23.95
C ASN A 201 9.21 3.18 23.36
N ARG A 202 9.15 3.03 22.03
CA ARG A 202 9.01 1.73 21.35
C ARG A 202 10.33 0.95 21.41
N VAL A 203 10.23 -0.39 21.34
CA VAL A 203 11.39 -1.29 21.15
C VAL A 203 11.35 -1.90 19.75
N GLY A 204 12.44 -1.81 18.98
CA GLY A 204 12.59 -2.39 17.64
C GLY A 204 12.82 -1.34 16.55
N GLU A 205 12.98 -1.77 15.30
CA GLU A 205 13.38 -0.90 14.18
C GLU A 205 12.36 0.21 13.89
N LEU A 206 12.81 1.46 13.87
CA LEU A 206 11.99 2.65 13.65
C LEU A 206 12.61 3.52 12.57
N SER A 207 11.85 3.81 11.52
CA SER A 207 12.23 4.77 10.48
C SER A 207 11.23 5.91 10.44
N LEU A 208 11.74 7.15 10.56
CA LEU A 208 10.94 8.36 10.54
C LEU A 208 11.31 9.19 9.31
N MET A 209 10.34 9.43 8.44
CA MET A 209 10.45 10.43 7.38
C MET A 209 9.64 11.66 7.80
N ILE A 210 10.34 12.69 8.24
CA ILE A 210 9.75 13.90 8.83
C ILE A 210 10.37 15.15 8.21
N SER A 211 9.58 16.22 8.11
CA SER A 211 10.04 17.49 7.54
C SER A 211 11.01 18.21 8.47
N GLU A 212 10.76 18.14 9.77
CA GLU A 212 11.51 18.84 10.79
C GLU A 212 11.65 17.98 12.04
N LEU A 213 12.77 18.13 12.74
CA LEU A 213 13.03 17.50 14.03
C LEU A 213 13.54 18.57 14.99
N SER A 214 12.82 18.77 16.10
CA SER A 214 13.23 19.70 17.14
C SER A 214 14.45 19.16 17.91
N ASP A 215 15.20 20.05 18.58
CA ASP A 215 16.31 19.64 19.46
C ASP A 215 15.84 18.71 20.58
N GLU A 216 14.64 18.95 21.11
CA GLU A 216 14.03 18.10 22.15
C GLU A 216 13.62 16.74 21.57
N GLY A 217 12.97 16.71 20.41
CA GLY A 217 12.66 15.48 19.69
C GLY A 217 13.91 14.65 19.40
N ALA A 218 15.00 15.29 18.94
CA ALA A 218 16.29 14.64 18.74
C ALA A 218 16.88 14.09 20.06
N ARG A 219 16.70 14.80 21.18
CA ARG A 219 17.11 14.32 22.51
C ARG A 219 16.27 13.11 22.95
N LEU A 220 14.96 13.14 22.71
CA LEU A 220 14.03 12.07 23.03
C LEU A 220 14.28 10.83 22.19
N LEU A 221 14.66 10.95 20.91
CA LEU A 221 14.95 9.79 20.07
C LEU A 221 16.24 9.06 20.45
N LYS A 222 17.20 9.72 21.13
CA LYS A 222 18.45 9.09 21.57
C LYS A 222 18.27 7.98 22.61
N GLN A 223 17.13 7.96 23.29
CA GLN A 223 16.78 6.92 24.28
C GLN A 223 15.98 5.77 23.66
N HIS A 224 15.72 5.81 22.35
CA HIS A 224 15.09 4.71 21.63
C HIS A 224 15.91 3.43 21.70
N THR A 225 15.21 2.29 21.83
CA THR A 225 15.82 0.97 21.93
C THR A 225 15.56 0.16 20.66
N GLY A 226 16.50 0.23 19.72
CA GLY A 226 16.37 -0.41 18.41
C GLY A 226 17.16 0.36 17.35
N ASP A 227 17.16 -0.13 16.12
CA ASP A 227 17.71 0.63 14.99
C ASP A 227 16.78 1.81 14.70
N LEU A 228 17.38 2.99 14.58
CA LEU A 228 16.66 4.24 14.31
C LEU A 228 17.22 4.88 13.04
N ALA A 229 16.35 5.10 12.06
CA ALA A 229 16.63 5.87 10.87
C ALA A 229 15.75 7.13 10.85
N ILE A 230 16.35 8.27 10.50
CA ILE A 230 15.64 9.55 10.34
C ILE A 230 15.99 10.09 8.96
N HIS A 231 14.96 10.36 8.16
CA HIS A 231 15.05 10.85 6.80
C HIS A 231 14.33 12.20 6.71
N ALA A 232 14.95 13.18 6.05
CA ALA A 232 14.26 14.42 5.71
C ALA A 232 13.24 14.14 4.60
N SER A 233 12.00 14.61 4.76
CA SER A 233 10.93 14.42 3.77
C SER A 233 10.99 15.41 2.59
N ASP A 234 12.15 16.01 2.33
CA ASP A 234 12.34 17.07 1.33
C ASP A 234 12.00 16.58 -0.09
N GLY A 235 10.74 16.74 -0.50
CA GLY A 235 10.34 16.90 -1.90
C GLY A 235 10.29 15.65 -2.79
N LEU A 236 10.34 14.42 -2.28
CA LEU A 236 10.04 13.25 -3.10
C LEU A 236 8.56 12.88 -2.97
N ALA A 237 7.75 13.43 -3.87
CA ALA A 237 6.60 12.68 -4.36
C ALA A 237 7.14 11.34 -4.86
N PHE A 238 6.79 10.25 -4.18
CA PHE A 238 7.21 8.91 -4.58
C PHE A 238 6.49 8.55 -5.88
N SER A 239 7.08 8.92 -7.03
CA SER A 239 6.79 8.23 -8.28
C SER A 239 7.40 6.84 -8.16
N ALA A 240 6.58 5.82 -8.42
CA ALA A 240 6.98 4.43 -8.51
C ALA A 240 8.26 4.26 -9.35
N THR A 241 9.43 4.08 -8.73
CA THR A 241 10.56 3.37 -9.34
C THR A 241 11.60 3.00 -8.30
N ALA A 242 11.89 1.70 -8.21
CA ALA A 242 13.20 1.07 -8.00
C ALA A 242 13.11 -0.13 -7.04
N ILE A 243 12.51 -1.22 -7.53
CA ILE A 243 12.99 -2.56 -7.18
C ILE A 243 14.17 -2.82 -8.11
N ALA A 244 15.37 -2.97 -7.57
CA ALA A 244 16.47 -3.68 -8.22
C ALA A 244 17.54 -4.07 -7.19
N PRO A 245 18.33 -5.13 -7.45
CA PRO A 245 18.24 -6.11 -8.55
C PRO A 245 17.58 -7.44 -8.15
#